data_AF-A0A3M1Z5W0-F1
#
_entry.id   AF-A0A3M1Z5W0-F1
#
_cell.length_a   1.000
_cell.length_b   1.000
_cell.length_c   1.000
_cell.angle_alpha   90.00
_cell.angle_beta   90.00
_cell.angle_gamma   90.00
#
_symmetry.space_group_name_H-M   'P 1'
#
loop_
_entity.id
_entity.type
_entity.pdbx_description
1 polymer ?
#
loop_
_entity_poly.entity_id
_entity_poly.type
_entity_poly.pdbx_seq_one_letter_code
_entity_poly.pdbx_strand_id
1 'polypeptide(L)'
;MSEDEQKPIAGKEPPTENEAPSADEEDMVELLAGDLDIEAALAAVSELSSIAEEEDTEPEDRAITPVEVALPEEPVIREAFPMPELVTLTRGQAASVVPGLVLILAGIWLTFNLTSGDSSLTPVIIIGLLSSGIGLSLLSYWQTSAGWSRGSFFTGLVLLLLGASGVFFLQDGATAATLWPLIFVIIGIAFWATAFFTQPKEDGLFRLGLITLVMGFVGYLGTGGILPPEIINLIGGLWPIVLGLTAVIFILPWLFKRRGQ
;
A
#
# COMPACT_ATOMS: atom_id res chain seq x y z
N MET A 1 38.67 -26.47 -53.90
CA MET A 1 38.28 -25.33 -54.75
C MET A 1 36.96 -25.72 -55.37
N SER A 2 35.87 -25.32 -54.71
CA SER A 2 34.50 -25.60 -55.11
C SER A 2 33.77 -24.30 -54.84
N GLU A 3 33.66 -23.52 -55.92
CA GLU A 3 32.79 -22.35 -56.04
C GLU A 3 31.34 -22.82 -56.22
N ASP A 4 30.43 -21.87 -56.01
CA ASP A 4 28.98 -21.92 -56.22
C ASP A 4 28.18 -22.69 -55.15
N GLU A 5 27.10 -22.18 -54.57
CA GLU A 5 26.09 -21.31 -55.17
C GLU A 5 25.27 -20.62 -54.05
N GLN A 6 25.50 -19.33 -53.79
CA GLN A 6 24.69 -18.55 -52.85
C GLN A 6 23.42 -18.06 -53.53
N LYS A 7 22.32 -18.75 -53.25
CA LYS A 7 20.96 -18.39 -53.67
C LYS A 7 20.49 -17.11 -52.95
N PRO A 8 20.06 -16.06 -53.66
CA PRO A 8 19.56 -14.84 -53.03
C PRO A 8 18.22 -15.15 -52.33
N ILE A 9 18.19 -14.96 -51.02
CA ILE A 9 16.95 -15.04 -50.24
C ILE A 9 16.16 -13.78 -50.53
N ALA A 10 15.06 -13.95 -51.25
CA ALA A 10 14.09 -12.91 -51.56
C ALA A 10 13.65 -12.19 -50.28
N GLY A 11 13.82 -10.87 -50.29
CA GLY A 11 13.39 -9.97 -49.23
C GLY A 11 11.91 -10.13 -48.96
N LYS A 12 11.58 -10.57 -47.75
CA LYS A 12 10.25 -10.44 -47.18
C LYS A 12 10.14 -9.00 -46.69
N GLU A 13 9.30 -8.23 -47.35
CA GLU A 13 8.93 -6.88 -46.92
C GLU A 13 8.47 -6.91 -45.45
N PRO A 14 8.90 -5.95 -44.61
CA PRO A 14 8.37 -5.82 -43.27
C PRO A 14 6.88 -5.49 -43.35
N PRO A 15 6.01 -6.09 -42.52
CA PRO A 15 4.61 -5.71 -42.45
C PRO A 15 4.53 -4.24 -42.03
N THR A 16 3.99 -3.43 -42.93
CA THR A 16 3.57 -2.05 -42.72
C THR A 16 2.50 -1.98 -41.65
N GLU A 17 2.69 -0.99 -40.77
CA GLU A 17 1.68 -0.26 -40.00
C GLU A 17 0.46 -1.06 -39.54
N ASN A 18 0.59 -1.54 -38.32
CA ASN A 18 -0.51 -1.80 -37.41
C ASN A 18 -1.22 -0.45 -37.15
N GLU A 19 -2.26 -0.14 -37.93
CA GLU A 19 -3.25 0.89 -37.60
C GLU A 19 -3.89 0.49 -36.26
N ALA A 20 -3.38 1.07 -35.18
CA ALA A 20 -4.08 1.05 -33.92
C ALA A 20 -5.40 1.81 -34.10
N PRO A 21 -6.54 1.29 -33.61
CA PRO A 21 -7.78 2.03 -33.61
C PRO A 21 -7.56 3.31 -32.80
N SER A 22 -7.57 4.46 -33.48
CA SER A 22 -7.71 5.76 -32.85
C SER A 22 -9.10 5.78 -32.22
N ALA A 23 -9.17 5.38 -30.96
CA ALA A 23 -10.34 5.62 -30.14
C ALA A 23 -10.44 7.15 -30.01
N ASP A 24 -11.43 7.73 -30.68
CA ASP A 24 -11.75 9.14 -30.63
C ASP A 24 -11.93 9.55 -29.15
N GLU A 25 -10.97 10.33 -28.62
CA GLU A 25 -10.97 10.81 -27.23
C GLU A 25 -12.19 11.70 -26.93
N GLU A 26 -12.88 12.19 -27.96
CA GLU A 26 -14.09 13.02 -27.82
C GLU A 26 -15.30 12.22 -27.31
N ASP A 27 -15.44 10.93 -27.64
CA ASP A 27 -16.59 10.10 -27.22
C ASP A 27 -16.52 9.69 -25.72
N MET A 28 -15.32 9.66 -25.13
CA MET A 28 -15.16 9.32 -23.71
C MET A 28 -15.54 10.48 -22.77
N VAL A 29 -15.44 11.72 -23.24
CA VAL A 29 -15.81 12.90 -22.44
C VAL A 29 -17.33 13.07 -22.40
N GLU A 30 -18.05 12.71 -23.47
CA GLU A 30 -19.52 12.76 -23.51
C GLU A 30 -20.17 11.68 -22.62
N LEU A 31 -19.56 10.50 -22.51
CA LEU A 31 -20.00 9.43 -21.60
C LEU A 31 -19.78 9.74 -20.10
N LEU A 32 -18.81 10.59 -19.76
CA LEU A 32 -18.57 11.03 -18.38
C LEU A 32 -19.38 12.29 -17.99
N ALA A 33 -19.84 13.07 -18.98
CA ALA A 33 -20.62 14.29 -18.74
C ALA A 33 -22.13 14.03 -18.62
N GLY A 34 -22.64 12.89 -19.12
CA GLY A 34 -24.08 12.64 -19.27
C GLY A 34 -24.84 12.11 -18.06
N ASP A 35 -24.18 11.65 -16.99
CA ASP A 35 -24.85 10.89 -15.90
C ASP A 35 -24.38 11.22 -14.48
N LEU A 36 -23.64 12.32 -14.31
CA LEU A 36 -23.38 12.89 -12.99
C LEU A 36 -24.60 13.76 -12.62
N ASP A 37 -25.59 13.15 -11.96
CA ASP A 37 -26.76 13.81 -11.38
C ASP A 37 -26.33 14.80 -10.26
N ILE A 38 -25.80 15.95 -10.68
CA ILE A 38 -25.40 17.07 -9.82
C ILE A 38 -26.60 17.52 -8.97
N GLU A 39 -27.83 17.43 -9.50
CA GLU A 39 -29.06 17.74 -8.77
C GLU A 39 -29.35 16.73 -7.66
N ALA A 40 -29.11 15.43 -7.87
CA ALA A 40 -29.25 14.42 -6.81
C ALA A 40 -28.18 14.58 -5.73
N ALA A 41 -26.95 14.92 -6.11
CA ALA A 41 -25.89 15.22 -5.17
C ALA A 41 -26.24 16.47 -4.32
N LEU A 42 -26.80 17.53 -4.93
CA LEU A 42 -27.25 18.72 -4.21
C LEU A 42 -28.47 18.45 -3.31
N ALA A 43 -29.40 17.60 -3.74
CA ALA A 43 -30.53 17.18 -2.91
C ALA A 43 -30.06 16.40 -1.67
N ALA A 44 -29.10 15.49 -1.82
CA ALA A 44 -28.51 14.74 -0.70
C ALA A 44 -27.77 15.65 0.30
N VAL A 45 -27.07 16.69 -0.18
CA VAL A 45 -26.45 17.69 0.72
C VAL A 45 -27.50 18.55 1.43
N SER A 46 -28.61 18.89 0.77
CA SER A 46 -29.71 19.63 1.38
C SER A 46 -30.45 18.81 2.46
N GLU A 47 -30.66 17.52 2.24
CA GLU A 47 -31.32 16.62 3.19
C GLU A 47 -30.44 16.37 4.43
N LEU A 48 -29.11 16.40 4.26
CA LEU A 48 -28.17 16.33 5.38
C LEU A 48 -28.21 17.60 6.26
N SER A 49 -28.48 18.77 5.66
CA SER A 49 -28.62 20.02 6.41
C SER A 49 -29.89 20.07 7.24
N SER A 50 -30.99 19.46 6.80
CA SER A 50 -32.25 19.45 7.56
C SER A 50 -32.20 18.52 8.78
N ILE A 51 -31.44 17.43 8.72
CA ILE A 51 -31.27 16.51 9.86
C ILE A 51 -30.49 17.15 11.01
N ALA A 52 -29.57 18.07 10.71
CA ALA A 52 -28.81 18.79 11.73
C ALA A 52 -29.62 19.87 12.46
N GLU A 53 -30.76 20.30 11.90
CA GLU A 53 -31.61 21.36 12.46
C GLU A 53 -32.78 20.79 13.30
N GLU A 54 -33.09 19.50 13.15
CA GLU A 54 -34.18 18.83 13.86
C GLU A 54 -33.76 18.32 15.26
N GLU A 55 -32.45 18.28 15.57
CA GLU A 55 -31.93 17.83 16.87
C GLU A 55 -32.00 18.91 17.98
N ASP A 56 -32.31 20.17 17.63
CA ASP A 56 -32.44 21.30 18.58
C ASP A 56 -33.89 21.57 19.03
N THR A 57 -34.86 20.75 18.61
CA THR A 57 -36.23 20.83 19.15
C THR A 57 -36.38 19.98 20.41
N GLU A 58 -36.03 20.59 21.53
CA GLU A 58 -36.35 20.10 22.88
C GLU A 58 -37.85 19.75 22.99
N PRO A 59 -38.22 18.52 23.38
CA PRO A 59 -39.59 18.23 23.77
C PRO A 59 -39.88 18.93 25.11
N GLU A 60 -40.52 20.10 25.01
CA GLU A 60 -41.20 20.76 26.13
C GLU A 60 -42.21 19.81 26.79
N ASP A 61 -41.97 19.59 28.08
CA ASP A 61 -42.98 19.47 29.13
C ASP A 61 -43.97 18.30 29.03
N ARG A 62 -43.44 17.07 29.21
CA ARG A 62 -44.22 16.00 29.84
C ARG A 62 -43.89 15.92 31.31
N ALA A 63 -44.79 16.45 32.13
CA ALA A 63 -44.85 16.22 33.57
C ALA A 63 -45.05 14.72 33.86
N ILE A 64 -43.95 13.98 33.91
CA ILE A 64 -43.88 12.58 34.31
C ILE A 64 -44.13 12.54 35.82
N THR A 65 -45.25 11.96 36.22
CA THR A 65 -45.52 11.57 37.61
C THR A 65 -44.42 10.56 38.01
N PRO A 66 -43.72 10.73 39.15
CA PRO A 66 -42.66 9.82 39.54
C PRO A 66 -43.30 8.51 40.00
N VAL A 67 -43.55 7.62 39.03
CA VAL A 67 -43.75 6.21 39.33
C VAL A 67 -42.36 5.68 39.65
N GLU A 68 -42.13 5.34 40.90
CA GLU A 68 -40.95 4.64 41.40
C GLU A 68 -40.93 3.22 40.81
N VAL A 69 -40.66 3.15 39.51
CA VAL A 69 -40.33 1.91 38.82
C VAL A 69 -38.93 1.59 39.28
N ALA A 70 -38.78 0.53 40.07
CA ALA A 70 -37.48 -0.07 40.35
C ALA A 70 -36.81 -0.36 39.01
N LEU A 71 -35.90 0.52 38.60
CA LEU A 71 -35.15 0.37 37.37
C LEU A 71 -34.42 -0.97 37.48
N PRO A 72 -34.62 -1.91 36.54
CA PRO A 72 -33.83 -3.14 36.54
C PRO A 72 -32.37 -2.72 36.56
N GLU A 73 -31.58 -3.26 37.51
CA GLU A 73 -30.15 -2.99 37.62
C GLU A 73 -29.54 -3.03 36.22
N GLU A 74 -29.14 -1.87 35.70
CA GLU A 74 -28.58 -1.79 34.36
C GLU A 74 -27.44 -2.80 34.30
N PRO A 75 -27.48 -3.75 33.35
CA PRO A 75 -26.42 -4.72 33.24
C PRO A 75 -25.14 -3.92 33.11
N VAL A 76 -24.22 -4.07 34.08
CA VAL A 76 -22.92 -3.38 34.06
C VAL A 76 -22.26 -3.75 32.73
N ILE A 77 -22.40 -2.86 31.75
CA ILE A 77 -21.75 -2.99 30.46
C ILE A 77 -20.30 -2.81 30.79
N ARG A 78 -19.61 -3.92 31.05
CA ARG A 78 -18.17 -3.94 31.12
C ARG A 78 -17.73 -3.46 29.74
N GLU A 79 -17.25 -2.23 29.67
CA GLU A 79 -16.54 -1.67 28.53
C GLU A 79 -15.30 -2.54 28.28
N ALA A 80 -15.52 -3.72 27.68
CA ALA A 80 -14.51 -4.76 27.55
C ALA A 80 -13.61 -4.52 26.33
N PHE A 81 -13.92 -3.49 25.54
CA PHE A 81 -13.14 -3.10 24.39
C PHE A 81 -12.63 -1.68 24.61
N PRO A 82 -11.30 -1.47 24.68
CA PRO A 82 -10.74 -0.13 24.65
C PRO A 82 -11.21 0.54 23.34
N MET A 83 -12.10 1.51 23.46
CA MET A 83 -12.54 2.30 22.32
C MET A 83 -11.43 3.29 21.96
N PRO A 84 -11.12 3.49 20.67
CA PRO A 84 -10.20 4.56 20.28
C PRO A 84 -10.80 5.90 20.69
N GLU A 85 -9.98 6.77 21.27
CA GLU A 85 -10.39 8.14 21.59
C GLU A 85 -10.84 8.85 20.31
N LEU A 86 -12.00 9.53 20.36
CA LEU A 86 -12.49 10.32 19.24
C LEU A 86 -11.48 11.43 18.94
N VAL A 87 -10.83 11.34 17.77
CA VAL A 87 -9.82 12.30 17.34
C VAL A 87 -10.52 13.64 17.10
N THR A 88 -10.29 14.60 17.99
CA THR A 88 -10.72 15.99 17.78
C THR A 88 -9.64 16.74 17.01
N LEU A 89 -10.02 17.38 15.90
CA LEU A 89 -9.09 18.14 15.05
C LEU A 89 -8.74 19.47 15.73
N THR A 90 -7.68 19.50 16.53
CA THR A 90 -7.08 20.75 17.00
C THR A 90 -6.28 21.44 15.88
N ARG A 91 -6.53 22.73 15.62
CA ARG A 91 -5.71 23.55 14.70
C ARG A 91 -4.25 23.51 15.15
N GLY A 92 -3.34 23.17 14.22
CA GLY A 92 -1.89 23.14 14.46
C GLY A 92 -1.30 21.77 14.81
N GLN A 93 -2.05 20.68 14.65
CA GLN A 93 -1.55 19.33 14.92
C GLN A 93 -0.41 18.95 13.94
N ALA A 94 0.63 18.30 14.46
CA ALA A 94 1.82 17.90 13.70
C ALA A 94 1.50 17.02 12.47
N ALA A 95 0.34 16.35 12.45
CA ALA A 95 -0.18 15.56 11.32
C ALA A 95 -0.07 16.29 9.98
N SER A 96 -0.37 17.58 9.94
CA SER A 96 -0.42 18.36 8.69
C SER A 96 0.92 19.00 8.33
N VAL A 97 1.74 19.31 9.33
CA VAL A 97 3.02 20.01 9.13
C VAL A 97 4.03 19.10 8.43
N VAL A 98 4.14 17.84 8.87
CA VAL A 98 5.13 16.89 8.33
C VAL A 98 4.96 16.63 6.82
N PRO A 99 3.78 16.21 6.32
CA PRO A 99 3.59 15.97 4.88
C PRO A 99 3.74 17.26 4.06
N GLY A 100 3.32 18.42 4.60
CA GLY A 100 3.52 19.71 3.95
C GLY A 100 5.01 20.05 3.77
N LEU A 101 5.82 19.86 4.82
CA LEU A 101 7.26 20.13 4.79
C LEU A 101 7.99 19.18 3.82
N VAL A 102 7.60 17.90 3.81
CA VAL A 102 8.09 16.91 2.84
C VAL A 102 7.76 17.33 1.40
N LEU A 103 6.52 17.74 1.12
CA LEU A 103 6.11 18.18 -0.22
C LEU A 103 6.89 19.42 -0.68
N ILE A 104 7.15 20.36 0.23
CA ILE A 104 7.96 21.55 -0.08
C ILE A 104 9.39 21.14 -0.44
N LEU A 105 10.04 20.29 0.38
CA LEU A 105 11.40 19.83 0.10
C LEU A 105 11.48 19.00 -1.19
N ALA A 106 10.50 18.14 -1.44
CA ALA A 106 10.40 17.37 -2.67
C ALA A 106 10.24 18.30 -3.89
N GLY A 107 9.40 19.33 -3.78
CA GLY A 107 9.23 20.35 -4.82
C GLY A 107 10.52 21.11 -5.11
N ILE A 108 11.23 21.59 -4.08
CA ILE A 108 12.53 22.27 -4.23
C ILE A 108 13.54 21.36 -4.93
N TRP A 109 13.63 20.10 -4.50
CA TRP A 109 14.54 19.12 -5.11
C TRP A 109 14.20 18.85 -6.57
N LEU A 110 12.90 18.74 -6.90
CA LEU A 110 12.43 18.54 -8.27
C LEU A 110 12.77 19.75 -9.15
N THR A 111 12.52 20.98 -8.67
CA THR A 111 12.87 22.21 -9.37
C THR A 111 14.37 22.29 -9.64
N PHE A 112 15.21 21.89 -8.69
CA PHE A 112 16.65 21.88 -8.87
C PHE A 112 17.10 20.88 -9.94
N ASN A 113 16.54 19.66 -9.93
CA ASN A 113 16.84 18.65 -10.95
C ASN A 113 16.39 19.08 -12.35
N LEU A 114 15.20 19.67 -12.44
CA LEU A 114 14.66 20.23 -13.69
C LEU A 114 15.55 21.36 -14.25
N THR A 115 16.05 22.23 -13.39
CA THR A 115 16.85 23.40 -13.80
C THR A 115 18.29 23.02 -14.15
N SER A 116 18.84 21.99 -13.50
CA SER A 116 20.22 21.57 -13.72
C SER A 116 20.44 20.85 -15.06
N GLY A 117 19.37 20.42 -15.75
CA GLY A 117 19.45 19.82 -17.09
C GLY A 117 20.07 18.42 -17.15
N ASP A 118 20.61 17.92 -16.04
CA ASP A 118 21.30 16.61 -15.98
C ASP A 118 20.35 15.41 -15.89
N SER A 119 19.08 15.61 -15.53
CA SER A 119 18.14 14.51 -15.24
C SER A 119 16.95 14.51 -16.19
N SER A 120 16.84 13.45 -17.02
CA SER A 120 15.59 13.18 -17.73
C SER A 120 14.54 12.70 -16.73
N LEU A 121 13.41 13.41 -16.66
CA LEU A 121 12.27 13.00 -15.85
C LEU A 121 11.66 11.74 -16.44
N THR A 122 12.03 10.59 -15.88
CA THR A 122 11.39 9.32 -16.22
C THR A 122 10.07 9.20 -15.43
N PRO A 123 9.01 8.61 -16.02
CA PRO A 123 7.75 8.38 -15.32
C PRO A 123 7.91 7.61 -14.00
N VAL A 124 8.93 6.76 -13.90
CA VAL A 124 9.27 5.98 -12.69
C VAL A 124 9.65 6.89 -11.53
N ILE A 125 10.38 7.99 -11.77
CA ILE A 125 10.73 8.98 -10.71
C ILE A 125 9.46 9.64 -10.20
N ILE A 126 8.57 10.04 -11.11
CA ILE A 126 7.32 10.73 -10.75
C ILE A 126 6.45 9.81 -9.88
N ILE A 127 6.26 8.56 -10.31
CA ILE A 127 5.50 7.55 -9.56
C ILE A 127 6.17 7.28 -8.20
N GLY A 128 7.50 7.13 -8.16
CA GLY A 128 8.24 6.90 -6.92
C GLY A 128 8.12 8.05 -5.93
N LEU A 129 8.17 9.30 -6.42
CA LEU A 129 8.03 10.51 -5.62
C LEU A 129 6.60 10.66 -5.08
N LEU A 130 5.59 10.44 -5.93
CA LEU A 130 4.17 10.43 -5.52
C LEU A 130 3.89 9.33 -4.49
N SER A 131 4.37 8.11 -4.74
CA SER A 131 4.23 6.97 -3.82
C SER A 131 4.88 7.27 -2.47
N SER A 132 6.08 7.85 -2.47
CA SER A 132 6.76 8.25 -1.23
C SER A 132 6.03 9.36 -0.49
N GLY A 133 5.47 10.36 -1.20
CA GLY A 133 4.68 11.43 -0.62
C GLY A 133 3.38 10.92 0.05
N ILE A 134 2.67 10.01 -0.61
CA ILE A 134 1.49 9.34 -0.04
C ILE A 134 1.90 8.49 1.16
N GLY A 135 3.01 7.74 1.04
CA GLY A 135 3.55 6.92 2.12
C GLY A 135 3.88 7.71 3.38
N LEU A 136 4.55 8.85 3.22
CA LEU A 136 4.86 9.78 4.31
C LEU A 136 3.62 10.42 4.93
N SER A 137 2.59 10.71 4.12
CA SER A 137 1.32 11.23 4.61
C SER A 137 0.58 10.20 5.48
N LEU A 138 0.55 8.93 5.06
CA LEU A 138 -0.02 7.82 5.83
C LEU A 138 0.75 7.57 7.15
N LEU A 139 2.08 7.65 7.12
CA LEU A 139 2.93 7.55 8.31
C LEU A 139 2.69 8.71 9.28
N SER A 140 2.52 9.94 8.78
CA SER A 140 2.17 11.10 9.60
C SER A 140 0.80 10.93 10.25
N TYR A 141 -0.19 10.44 9.49
CA TYR A 141 -1.50 10.12 10.02
C TYR A 141 -1.42 9.06 11.13
N TRP A 142 -0.67 7.99 10.91
CA TRP A 142 -0.47 6.93 11.91
C TRP A 142 0.10 7.47 13.24
N GLN A 143 1.09 8.38 13.19
CA GLN A 143 1.64 9.02 14.38
C GLN A 143 0.56 9.75 15.19
N THR A 144 -0.42 10.36 14.52
CA THR A 144 -1.52 11.06 15.20
C THR A 144 -2.66 10.17 15.66
N SER A 145 -2.81 8.98 15.09
CA SER A 145 -3.78 7.97 15.55
C SER A 145 -3.29 7.15 16.75
N ALA A 146 -2.27 7.60 17.48
CA ALA A 146 -1.70 6.94 18.66
C ALA A 146 -1.39 5.44 18.46
N GLY A 147 -0.99 5.04 17.25
CA GLY A 147 -0.61 3.66 16.95
C GLY A 147 -1.76 2.70 16.60
N TRP A 148 -3.02 3.14 16.63
CA TRP A 148 -4.19 2.28 16.41
C TRP A 148 -4.41 1.90 14.94
N SER A 149 -4.00 2.75 13.99
CA SER A 149 -4.21 2.51 12.56
C SER A 149 -3.07 1.67 11.95
N ARG A 150 -3.06 0.35 12.23
CA ARG A 150 -2.02 -0.56 11.71
C ARG A 150 -1.93 -0.57 10.19
N GLY A 151 -3.08 -0.47 9.52
CA GLY A 151 -3.17 -0.49 8.07
C GLY A 151 -2.51 0.71 7.39
N SER A 152 -2.62 1.91 7.98
CA SER A 152 -1.98 3.11 7.44
C SER A 152 -0.46 3.08 7.63
N PHE A 153 0.03 2.58 8.77
CA PHE A 153 1.47 2.40 8.99
C PHE A 153 2.07 1.42 7.98
N PHE A 154 1.48 0.23 7.84
CA PHE A 154 1.96 -0.79 6.92
C PHE A 154 1.96 -0.29 5.48
N THR A 155 0.81 0.21 5.00
CA THR A 155 0.67 0.73 3.63
C THR A 155 1.61 1.92 3.39
N GLY A 156 1.72 2.82 4.38
CA GLY A 156 2.60 3.98 4.30
C GLY A 156 4.07 3.59 4.17
N LEU A 157 4.53 2.62 4.97
CA LEU A 157 5.89 2.12 4.91
C LEU A 157 6.18 1.37 3.60
N VAL A 158 5.25 0.54 3.12
CA VAL A 158 5.40 -0.18 1.84
C VAL A 158 5.51 0.80 0.68
N LEU A 159 4.63 1.81 0.60
CA LEU A 159 4.69 2.83 -0.45
C LEU A 159 5.99 3.65 -0.38
N LEU A 160 6.40 4.05 0.82
CA LEU A 160 7.64 4.79 1.02
C LEU A 160 8.86 3.97 0.55
N LEU A 161 8.96 2.71 0.96
CA LEU A 161 10.07 1.84 0.60
C LEU A 161 10.05 1.46 -0.88
N LEU A 162 8.87 1.24 -1.48
CA LEU A 162 8.73 1.00 -2.92
C LEU A 162 9.15 2.24 -3.71
N GLY A 163 8.69 3.43 -3.33
CA GLY A 163 9.08 4.69 -3.96
C GLY A 163 10.58 4.93 -3.87
N ALA A 164 11.17 4.75 -2.68
CA ALA A 164 12.61 4.84 -2.47
C ALA A 164 13.39 3.82 -3.31
N SER A 165 12.90 2.58 -3.41
CA SER A 165 13.53 1.56 -4.24
C SER A 165 13.49 1.91 -5.72
N GLY A 166 12.38 2.47 -6.22
CA GLY A 166 12.26 2.90 -7.61
C GLY A 166 13.30 3.95 -7.99
N VAL A 167 13.58 4.90 -7.08
CA VAL A 167 14.65 5.89 -7.25
C VAL A 167 16.03 5.22 -7.26
N PHE A 168 16.27 4.26 -6.36
CA PHE A 168 17.52 3.51 -6.30
C PHE A 168 17.79 2.71 -7.59
N PHE A 169 16.78 2.04 -8.15
CA PHE A 169 16.91 1.26 -9.39
C PHE A 169 17.35 2.09 -10.59
N LEU A 170 16.91 3.35 -10.65
CA LEU A 170 17.28 4.25 -11.74
C LEU A 170 18.75 4.67 -11.69
N GLN A 171 19.37 4.65 -10.51
CA GLN A 171 20.78 5.02 -10.35
C GLN A 171 21.72 3.87 -10.76
N ASP A 172 21.40 2.64 -10.35
CA ASP A 172 22.26 1.47 -10.58
C ASP A 172 21.97 0.71 -11.88
N GLY A 173 20.94 1.11 -12.65
CA GLY A 173 20.56 0.44 -13.90
C GLY A 173 20.12 -1.01 -13.69
N ALA A 174 19.59 -1.31 -12.51
CA ALA A 174 19.35 -2.68 -12.08
C ALA A 174 18.19 -3.35 -12.86
N THR A 175 18.33 -4.66 -13.08
CA THR A 175 17.44 -5.42 -13.96
C THR A 175 16.16 -5.88 -13.25
N ALA A 176 15.12 -6.21 -14.02
CA ALA A 176 13.87 -6.80 -13.50
C ALA A 176 14.09 -8.05 -12.62
N ALA A 177 15.18 -8.80 -12.86
CA ALA A 177 15.54 -9.97 -12.07
C ALA A 177 15.94 -9.61 -10.62
N THR A 178 16.41 -8.38 -10.37
CA THR A 178 16.79 -7.89 -9.03
C THR A 178 15.65 -7.17 -8.30
N LEU A 179 14.56 -6.83 -9.01
CA LEU A 179 13.38 -6.15 -8.46
C LEU A 179 12.53 -7.07 -7.59
N TRP A 180 12.26 -8.29 -8.04
CA TRP A 180 11.33 -9.19 -7.34
C TRP A 180 11.77 -9.57 -5.92
N PRO A 181 13.05 -9.88 -5.61
CA PRO A 181 13.45 -10.20 -4.23
C PRO A 181 13.37 -8.96 -3.34
N LEU A 182 13.66 -7.78 -3.90
CA LEU A 182 13.58 -6.53 -3.16
C LEU A 182 12.14 -6.24 -2.70
N ILE A 183 11.14 -6.54 -3.51
CA ILE A 183 9.73 -6.41 -3.11
C ILE A 183 9.44 -7.27 -1.88
N PHE A 184 9.94 -8.50 -1.81
CA PHE A 184 9.82 -9.35 -0.62
C PHE A 184 10.55 -8.77 0.60
N VAL A 185 11.75 -8.21 0.41
CA VAL A 185 12.47 -7.52 1.50
C VAL A 185 11.65 -6.35 2.03
N ILE A 186 11.11 -5.51 1.13
CA ILE A 186 10.30 -4.34 1.49
C ILE A 186 9.07 -4.76 2.28
N ILE A 187 8.32 -5.76 1.80
CA ILE A 187 7.13 -6.29 2.48
C ILE A 187 7.52 -6.90 3.84
N GLY A 188 8.63 -7.64 3.90
CA GLY A 188 9.14 -8.24 5.14
C GLY A 188 9.52 -7.19 6.19
N ILE A 189 10.23 -6.14 5.78
CA ILE A 189 10.56 -4.98 6.64
C ILE A 189 9.27 -4.32 7.12
N ALA A 190 8.28 -4.14 6.24
CA ALA A 190 7.01 -3.53 6.60
C ALA A 190 6.23 -4.34 7.63
N PHE A 191 6.10 -5.66 7.46
CA PHE A 191 5.48 -6.52 8.47
C PHE A 191 6.25 -6.50 9.79
N TRP A 192 7.58 -6.62 9.73
CA TRP A 192 8.43 -6.63 10.91
C TRP A 192 8.34 -5.32 11.70
N ALA A 193 8.44 -4.17 11.02
CA ALA A 193 8.28 -2.86 11.61
C ALA A 193 6.85 -2.67 12.16
N THR A 194 5.83 -3.07 11.42
CA THR A 194 4.42 -2.95 11.86
C THR A 194 4.20 -3.75 13.14
N ALA A 195 4.70 -5.00 13.21
CA ALA A 195 4.60 -5.83 14.40
C ALA A 195 5.36 -5.26 15.61
N PHE A 196 6.45 -4.51 15.37
CA PHE A 196 7.25 -3.92 16.42
C PHE A 196 6.62 -2.63 16.99
N PHE A 197 6.11 -1.75 16.12
CA PHE A 197 5.62 -0.42 16.50
C PHE A 197 4.13 -0.37 16.84
N THR A 198 3.32 -1.33 16.38
CA THR A 198 1.88 -1.31 16.66
C THR A 198 1.52 -2.11 17.91
N GLN A 199 0.46 -1.67 18.59
CA GLN A 199 -0.13 -2.36 19.74
C GLN A 199 -1.57 -2.80 19.40
N PRO A 200 -2.06 -3.94 19.93
CA PRO A 200 -1.32 -4.97 20.68
C PRO A 200 -0.29 -5.72 19.83
N LYS A 201 0.74 -6.28 20.47
CA LYS A 201 1.80 -7.05 19.78
C LYS A 201 1.25 -8.41 19.34
N GLU A 202 1.29 -8.67 18.04
CA GLU A 202 0.92 -9.96 17.48
C GLU A 202 2.18 -10.74 17.06
N ASP A 203 2.54 -11.76 17.84
CA ASP A 203 3.71 -12.61 17.59
C ASP A 203 3.66 -13.32 16.23
N GLY A 204 2.46 -13.51 15.67
CA GLY A 204 2.28 -14.07 14.33
C GLY A 204 2.80 -13.14 13.24
N LEU A 205 2.46 -11.85 13.31
CA LEU A 205 2.86 -10.85 12.32
C LEU A 205 4.38 -10.63 12.33
N PHE A 206 4.99 -10.62 13.52
CA PHE A 206 6.43 -10.50 13.68
C PHE A 206 7.18 -11.66 13.01
N ARG A 207 6.74 -12.91 13.26
CA ARG A 207 7.34 -14.11 12.65
C ARG A 207 7.17 -14.12 11.13
N LEU A 208 5.99 -13.75 10.64
CA LEU A 208 5.72 -13.66 9.21
C LEU A 208 6.63 -12.62 8.54
N GLY A 209 6.78 -11.44 9.15
CA GLY A 209 7.67 -10.39 8.66
C GLY A 209 9.13 -10.84 8.60
N LEU A 210 9.61 -11.50 9.67
CA LEU A 210 10.99 -12.02 9.72
C LEU A 210 11.25 -13.08 8.64
N ILE A 211 10.34 -14.05 8.47
CA ILE A 211 10.48 -15.10 7.44
C ILE A 211 10.50 -14.47 6.04
N THR A 212 9.58 -13.55 5.77
CA THR A 212 9.48 -12.87 4.46
C THR A 212 10.73 -12.02 4.18
N LEU A 213 11.24 -11.32 5.20
CA LEU A 213 12.46 -10.52 5.11
C LEU A 213 13.67 -11.38 4.79
N VAL A 214 13.88 -12.48 5.53
CA VAL A 214 15.00 -13.41 5.29
C VAL A 214 14.89 -14.02 3.90
N MET A 215 13.69 -14.43 3.48
CA MET A 215 13.46 -15.01 2.15
C MET A 215 13.80 -14.02 1.03
N GLY A 216 13.30 -12.79 1.12
CA GLY A 216 13.62 -11.72 0.17
C GLY A 216 15.11 -11.39 0.17
N PHE A 217 15.75 -11.35 1.34
CA PHE A 217 17.16 -11.00 1.47
C PHE A 217 18.07 -12.08 0.86
N VAL A 218 17.79 -13.36 1.10
CA VAL A 218 18.50 -14.48 0.46
C VAL A 218 18.30 -14.44 -1.06
N GLY A 219 17.08 -14.16 -1.52
CA GLY A 219 16.80 -13.97 -2.94
C GLY A 219 17.62 -12.82 -3.54
N TYR A 220 17.68 -11.68 -2.85
CA TYR A 220 18.45 -10.51 -3.28
C TYR A 220 19.95 -10.83 -3.40
N LEU A 221 20.54 -11.47 -2.39
CA LEU A 221 21.94 -11.91 -2.41
C LEU A 221 22.23 -12.90 -3.55
N GLY A 222 21.30 -13.82 -3.82
CA GLY A 222 21.41 -14.75 -4.94
C GLY A 222 21.39 -14.04 -6.30
N THR A 223 20.45 -13.12 -6.49
CA THR A 223 20.34 -12.36 -7.75
C THR A 223 21.46 -11.34 -7.96
N GLY A 224 22.05 -10.83 -6.86
CA GLY A 224 23.17 -9.89 -6.91
C GLY A 224 24.53 -10.55 -7.23
N GLY A 225 24.58 -11.88 -7.41
CA GLY A 225 25.82 -12.60 -7.68
C GLY A 225 26.80 -12.63 -6.50
N ILE A 226 26.34 -12.27 -5.30
CA ILE A 226 27.16 -12.25 -4.08
C ILE A 226 27.41 -13.67 -3.57
N LEU A 227 26.48 -14.60 -3.85
CA LEU A 227 26.60 -16.00 -3.43
C LEU A 227 27.41 -16.82 -4.44
N PRO A 228 28.38 -17.63 -3.97
CA PRO A 228 29.09 -18.60 -4.81
C PRO A 228 28.13 -19.56 -5.53
N PRO A 229 28.44 -20.00 -6.76
CA PRO A 229 27.58 -20.89 -7.56
C PRO A 229 27.24 -22.21 -6.86
N GLU A 230 28.15 -22.72 -6.03
CA GLU A 230 27.97 -23.95 -5.26
C GLU A 230 26.81 -23.83 -4.27
N ILE A 231 26.67 -22.66 -3.63
CA ILE A 231 25.57 -22.38 -2.69
C ILE A 231 24.25 -22.27 -3.45
N ILE A 232 24.25 -21.59 -4.60
CA ILE A 232 23.05 -21.44 -5.43
C ILE A 232 22.54 -22.81 -5.89
N ASN A 233 23.44 -23.68 -6.37
CA ASN A 233 23.08 -25.03 -6.79
C ASN A 233 22.59 -25.90 -5.63
N LEU A 234 23.19 -25.77 -4.44
CA LEU A 234 22.76 -26.47 -3.24
C LEU A 234 21.35 -26.02 -2.80
N ILE A 235 21.08 -24.71 -2.80
CA ILE A 235 19.75 -24.15 -2.50
C ILE A 235 18.73 -24.62 -3.55
N GLY A 236 19.09 -24.58 -4.83
CA GLY A 236 18.25 -25.05 -5.93
C GLY A 236 17.88 -26.54 -5.80
N GLY A 237 18.81 -27.37 -5.31
CA GLY A 237 18.55 -28.79 -5.02
C GLY A 237 17.66 -29.01 -3.80
N LEU A 238 17.71 -28.13 -2.80
CA LEU A 238 16.94 -28.23 -1.55
C LEU A 238 15.55 -27.58 -1.62
N TRP A 239 15.27 -26.77 -2.64
CA TRP A 239 13.99 -26.06 -2.82
C TRP A 239 12.74 -26.95 -2.66
N PRO A 240 12.69 -28.19 -3.21
CA PRO A 240 11.49 -29.03 -3.10
C PRO A 240 11.24 -29.49 -1.65
N ILE A 241 12.33 -29.73 -0.91
CA ILE A 241 12.27 -30.14 0.50
C ILE A 241 11.78 -28.97 1.35
N VAL A 242 12.29 -27.76 1.10
CA VAL A 242 11.85 -26.54 1.81
C VAL A 242 10.38 -26.26 1.53
N LEU A 243 9.92 -26.37 0.29
CA LEU A 243 8.49 -26.25 -0.03
C LEU A 243 7.65 -27.32 0.66
N GLY A 244 8.09 -28.58 0.63
CA GLY A 244 7.39 -29.68 1.30
C GLY A 244 7.24 -29.44 2.80
N LEU A 245 8.32 -29.05 3.48
CA LEU A 245 8.31 -28.70 4.90
C LEU A 245 7.39 -27.51 5.19
N THR A 246 7.50 -26.45 4.38
CA THR A 246 6.68 -25.24 4.54
C THR A 246 5.19 -25.58 4.39
N ALA A 247 4.82 -26.37 3.37
CA ALA A 247 3.46 -26.82 3.16
C ALA A 247 2.95 -27.66 4.34
N VAL A 248 3.77 -28.61 4.84
CA VAL A 248 3.41 -29.43 6.01
C VAL A 248 3.18 -28.54 7.23
N ILE A 249 4.09 -27.63 7.56
CA ILE A 249 3.97 -26.72 8.71
C ILE A 249 2.72 -25.85 8.60
N PHE A 250 2.38 -25.38 7.40
CA PHE A 250 1.21 -24.51 7.20
C PHE A 250 -0.12 -25.27 7.26
N ILE A 251 -0.15 -26.52 6.77
CA ILE A 251 -1.34 -27.39 6.78
C ILE A 251 -1.60 -27.99 8.17
N LEU A 252 -0.53 -28.23 8.96
CA LEU A 252 -0.60 -28.84 10.29
C LEU A 252 -1.60 -28.15 11.24
N PRO A 253 -1.53 -26.82 11.50
CA PRO A 253 -2.46 -26.16 12.41
C PRO A 253 -3.90 -26.24 11.90
N TRP A 254 -4.12 -26.25 10.58
CA TRP A 254 -5.46 -26.35 10.01
C TRP A 254 -6.11 -27.72 10.27
N LEU A 255 -5.31 -28.80 10.20
CA LEU A 255 -5.76 -30.15 10.53
C LEU A 255 -6.10 -30.32 12.01
N PHE A 256 -5.31 -29.72 12.92
CA PHE A 256 -5.53 -29.85 14.36
C PHE A 256 -6.62 -28.92 14.91
N LYS A 257 -6.81 -27.74 14.33
CA LYS A 257 -7.84 -26.78 14.77
C LYS A 257 -9.27 -27.33 14.59
N ARG A 258 -9.48 -28.28 13.69
CA ARG A 258 -10.80 -28.92 13.46
C ARG A 258 -11.24 -29.93 14.53
N ARG A 259 -10.40 -30.27 15.52
CA ARG A 259 -10.72 -31.32 16.51
C ARG A 259 -11.00 -30.79 17.93
N GLY A 260 -11.06 -29.47 18.11
CA GLY A 260 -11.21 -28.81 19.41
C GLY A 260 -12.50 -28.03 19.62
N GLN A 261 -13.52 -28.22 18.77
CA GLN A 261 -14.88 -27.68 18.96
C GLN A 261 -15.89 -28.80 18.79
#